data_AF-A0A3N4KVC5-F1
#
_entry.id   AF-A0A3N4KVC5-F1
#
_cell.length_a   1.000
_cell.length_b   1.000
_cell.length_c   1.000
_cell.angle_alpha   90.00
_cell.angle_beta   90.00
_cell.angle_gamma   90.00
#
_symmetry.space_group_name_H-M   'P 1'
#
loop_
_entity.id
_entity.type
_entity.pdbx_description
1 polymer ?
#
loop_
_entity_poly.entity_id
_entity_poly.type
_entity_poly.pdbx_seq_one_letter_code
_entity_poly.pdbx_strand_id
1 'polypeptide(L)'
;MSNYPNRYSQHFRQPSASTSASGSPALVARINEKKQELENLMALRDLSAGLAKQMEELEGKLATLTDGTEAVAAVLSNWHNVLRAIAMASSKIPQPKEEAEEDNPFAPKPKQEKQEEHDGLRRDENGVLMPQTLVRIPVLPQK
;
A
#
# COMPACT_ATOMS: atom_id res chain seq x y z
N MET A 1 -43.48 -21.94 25.85
CA MET A 1 -42.23 -22.73 26.01
C MET A 1 -42.17 -23.71 24.84
N SER A 2 -41.40 -23.37 23.81
CA SER A 2 -41.37 -24.11 22.55
C SER A 2 -40.56 -25.39 22.70
N ASN A 3 -41.21 -26.53 22.49
CA ASN A 3 -40.62 -27.85 22.64
C ASN A 3 -40.11 -28.32 21.27
N TYR A 4 -38.80 -28.23 21.03
CA TYR A 4 -38.17 -28.78 19.83
C TYR A 4 -38.02 -30.30 19.99
N PRO A 5 -38.58 -31.14 19.11
CA PRO A 5 -38.30 -32.57 19.15
C PRO A 5 -36.88 -32.83 18.65
N ASN A 6 -36.01 -33.20 19.58
CA ASN A 6 -34.65 -33.68 19.34
C ASN A 6 -34.71 -34.99 18.53
N ARG A 7 -34.61 -34.92 17.20
CA ARG A 7 -34.50 -36.10 16.33
C ARG A 7 -33.03 -36.50 16.16
N TYR A 8 -32.45 -37.08 17.21
CA TYR A 8 -31.30 -37.94 17.02
C TYR A 8 -31.72 -39.15 16.18
N SER A 9 -31.20 -39.20 14.96
CA SER A 9 -31.42 -40.28 14.00
C SER A 9 -30.73 -41.56 14.49
N GLN A 10 -31.47 -42.38 15.25
CA GLN A 10 -31.10 -43.75 15.53
C GLN A 10 -31.53 -44.62 14.34
N HIS A 11 -30.54 -45.00 13.57
CA HIS A 11 -30.56 -45.93 12.44
C HIS A 11 -30.92 -47.34 12.93
N PHE A 12 -32.20 -47.58 13.22
CA PHE A 12 -32.72 -48.93 13.33
C PHE A 12 -33.01 -49.48 11.94
N ARG A 13 -32.12 -50.38 11.50
CA ARG A 13 -32.26 -51.28 10.37
C ARG A 13 -33.53 -52.11 10.55
N GLN A 14 -34.65 -51.69 9.95
CA GLN A 14 -35.87 -52.50 9.91
C GLN A 14 -35.68 -53.67 8.92
N PRO A 15 -36.10 -54.89 9.26
CA PRO A 15 -36.06 -56.03 8.36
C PRO A 15 -37.18 -55.91 7.32
N SER A 16 -36.87 -56.36 6.11
CA SER A 16 -37.72 -56.33 4.92
C SER A 16 -39.10 -56.94 5.17
N ALA A 17 -40.12 -56.09 5.25
CA ALA A 17 -41.50 -56.48 4.97
C ALA A 17 -41.83 -56.00 3.57
N SER A 18 -41.94 -56.96 2.66
CA SER A 18 -42.48 -56.80 1.31
C SER A 18 -43.93 -56.34 1.38
N THR A 19 -44.17 -55.04 1.16
CA THR A 19 -45.48 -54.52 0.79
C THR A 19 -45.32 -53.68 -0.48
N SER A 20 -45.72 -54.32 -1.57
CA SER A 20 -45.97 -53.71 -2.86
C SER A 20 -46.96 -52.56 -2.75
N ALA A 21 -46.50 -51.38 -3.19
CA ALA A 21 -47.28 -50.35 -3.88
C ALA A 21 -48.66 -49.97 -3.28
N SER A 22 -48.64 -49.14 -2.24
CA SER A 22 -49.55 -48.00 -2.19
C SER A 22 -48.81 -46.84 -1.51
N GLY A 23 -48.66 -45.72 -2.21
CA GLY A 23 -47.86 -44.59 -1.75
C GLY A 23 -48.38 -44.09 -0.42
N SER A 24 -47.63 -44.33 0.66
CA SER A 24 -48.08 -43.98 2.00
C SER A 24 -48.14 -42.45 2.10
N PRO A 25 -49.24 -41.83 2.56
CA PRO A 25 -49.36 -40.37 2.66
C PRO A 25 -48.26 -39.74 3.54
N ALA A 26 -47.73 -40.49 4.50
CA ALA A 26 -46.57 -40.10 5.31
C ALA A 26 -45.25 -39.97 4.50
N LEU A 27 -45.05 -40.78 3.47
CA LEU A 27 -43.87 -40.69 2.59
C LEU A 27 -43.99 -39.47 1.67
N VAL A 28 -45.19 -39.18 1.16
CA VAL A 28 -45.46 -37.99 0.33
C VAL A 28 -45.22 -36.71 1.13
N ALA A 29 -45.65 -36.66 2.40
CA ALA A 29 -45.38 -35.53 3.29
C ALA A 29 -43.87 -35.29 3.50
N ARG A 30 -43.10 -36.37 3.75
CA ARG A 30 -41.63 -36.28 3.88
C ARG A 30 -40.95 -35.85 2.59
N ILE A 31 -41.43 -36.31 1.43
CA ILE A 31 -40.90 -35.88 0.13
C ILE A 31 -41.11 -34.38 -0.06
N ASN A 32 -42.29 -33.85 0.28
CA ASN A 32 -42.57 -32.42 0.17
C ASN A 32 -41.71 -31.59 1.14
N GLU A 33 -41.54 -32.04 2.38
CA GLU A 33 -40.63 -31.42 3.35
C GLU A 33 -39.19 -31.38 2.81
N LYS A 34 -38.69 -32.50 2.26
CA LYS A 34 -37.34 -32.56 1.68
C LYS A 34 -37.16 -31.70 0.43
N LYS A 35 -38.20 -31.55 -0.40
CA LYS A 35 -38.16 -30.61 -1.54
C LYS A 35 -38.03 -29.18 -1.05
N GLN A 36 -38.76 -28.80 -0.01
CA GLN A 36 -38.69 -27.46 0.57
C GLN A 36 -37.34 -27.20 1.25
N GLU A 37 -36.79 -28.18 1.96
CA GLU A 37 -35.41 -28.08 2.49
C GLU A 37 -34.39 -27.89 1.37
N LEU A 38 -34.52 -28.62 0.27
CA LEU A 38 -33.61 -28.53 -0.88
C LEU A 38 -33.68 -27.15 -1.52
N GLU A 39 -34.88 -26.61 -1.74
CA GLU A 39 -35.06 -25.25 -2.26
C GLU A 39 -34.38 -24.20 -1.37
N ASN A 40 -34.53 -24.32 -0.05
CA ASN A 40 -33.85 -23.44 0.90
C ASN A 40 -32.32 -23.57 0.81
N LEU A 41 -31.79 -24.79 0.64
CA LEU A 41 -30.35 -25.02 0.47
C LEU A 41 -29.82 -24.46 -0.85
N MET A 42 -30.60 -24.53 -1.93
CA MET A 42 -30.24 -23.91 -3.20
C MET A 42 -30.18 -22.39 -3.07
N ALA A 43 -31.18 -21.77 -2.43
CA ALA A 43 -31.17 -20.33 -2.17
C ALA A 43 -29.96 -19.90 -1.33
N LEU A 44 -29.62 -20.66 -0.28
CA LEU A 44 -28.42 -20.40 0.53
C LEU A 44 -27.12 -20.55 -0.27
N ARG A 45 -27.03 -21.57 -1.14
CA ARG A 45 -25.88 -21.78 -2.02
C ARG A 45 -25.72 -20.62 -3.00
N ASP A 46 -26.80 -20.17 -3.62
CA ASP A 46 -26.77 -19.08 -4.59
C ASP A 46 -26.44 -17.74 -3.90
N LEU A 47 -26.97 -17.51 -2.69
CA LEU A 47 -26.60 -16.35 -1.87
C LEU A 47 -25.14 -16.39 -1.46
N SER A 48 -24.62 -17.56 -1.07
CA SER A 48 -23.19 -17.74 -0.73
C SER A 48 -22.29 -17.52 -1.94
N ALA A 49 -22.71 -17.96 -3.13
CA ALA A 49 -22.01 -17.67 -4.38
C ALA A 49 -22.03 -16.17 -4.71
N GLY A 50 -23.16 -15.49 -4.48
CA GLY A 50 -23.26 -14.04 -4.60
C GLY A 50 -22.33 -13.30 -3.65
N LEU A 51 -22.26 -13.73 -2.38
CA LEU A 51 -21.37 -13.15 -1.38
C LEU A 51 -19.90 -13.36 -1.74
N ALA A 52 -19.52 -14.55 -2.24
CA ALA A 52 -18.16 -14.81 -2.71
C ALA A 52 -17.77 -13.85 -3.85
N LYS A 53 -18.67 -13.61 -4.80
CA LYS A 53 -18.45 -12.63 -5.88
C LYS A 53 -18.27 -11.20 -5.35
N GLN A 54 -19.03 -10.82 -4.32
CA GLN A 54 -18.86 -9.51 -3.68
C GLN A 54 -17.52 -9.40 -2.93
N MET A 55 -17.02 -10.48 -2.34
CA MET A 55 -15.70 -10.51 -1.73
C MET A 55 -14.58 -10.33 -2.76
N GLU A 56 -14.70 -10.96 -3.93
CA GLU A 56 -13.77 -10.77 -5.05
C GLU A 56 -13.78 -9.32 -5.58
N GLU A 57 -14.97 -8.72 -5.70
CA GLU A 57 -15.08 -7.31 -6.09
C GLU A 57 -14.46 -6.37 -5.05
N LEU A 58 -14.64 -6.66 -3.75
CA LEU A 58 -14.03 -5.91 -2.66
C LEU A 58 -12.50 -6.05 -2.66
N GLU A 59 -11.98 -7.23 -2.97
CA GLU A 59 -10.53 -7.45 -3.13
C GLU A 59 -9.95 -6.55 -4.23
N GLY A 60 -10.59 -6.49 -5.40
CA GLY A 60 -10.16 -5.60 -6.48
C GLY A 60 -10.17 -4.12 -6.08
N LYS A 61 -11.19 -3.69 -5.32
CA LYS A 61 -11.26 -2.33 -4.77
C LYS A 61 -10.16 -2.05 -3.75
N LEU A 62 -9.83 -3.02 -2.88
CA LEU A 62 -8.73 -2.90 -1.93
C LEU A 62 -7.36 -2.85 -2.62
N ALA A 63 -7.16 -3.64 -3.67
CA ALA A 63 -5.95 -3.57 -4.50
C ALA A 63 -5.79 -2.17 -5.11
N THR A 64 -6.85 -1.65 -5.73
CA THR A 64 -6.85 -0.30 -6.34
C THR A 64 -6.57 0.80 -5.31
N LEU A 65 -7.13 0.68 -4.11
CA LEU A 65 -6.87 1.62 -3.02
C LEU A 65 -5.40 1.55 -2.57
N THR A 66 -4.85 0.34 -2.45
CA THR A 66 -3.46 0.12 -2.05
C THR A 66 -2.50 0.72 -3.07
N ASP A 67 -2.70 0.46 -4.37
CA ASP A 67 -1.91 1.04 -5.46
C ASP A 67 -1.99 2.57 -5.46
N GLY A 68 -3.19 3.12 -5.22
CA GLY A 68 -3.39 4.56 -5.07
C GLY A 68 -2.60 5.15 -3.89
N THR A 69 -2.56 4.46 -2.75
CA THR A 69 -1.76 4.92 -1.59
C THR A 69 -0.26 4.86 -1.85
N GLU A 70 0.23 3.87 -2.60
CA GLU A 70 1.63 3.80 -3.03
C GLU A 70 2.00 4.97 -3.95
N ALA A 71 1.13 5.30 -4.92
CA ALA A 71 1.35 6.44 -5.80
C ALA A 71 1.43 7.77 -5.02
N VAL A 72 0.55 7.97 -4.03
CA VAL A 72 0.60 9.15 -3.16
C VAL A 72 1.87 9.17 -2.31
N ALA A 73 2.30 8.03 -1.77
CA ALA A 73 3.55 7.93 -1.02
C ALA A 73 4.78 8.29 -1.88
N ALA A 74 4.80 7.85 -3.15
CA ALA A 74 5.85 8.21 -4.10
C ALA A 74 5.88 9.72 -4.37
N VAL A 75 4.71 10.35 -4.55
CA VAL A 75 4.60 11.81 -4.70
C VAL A 75 5.13 12.51 -3.44
N LEU A 76 4.68 12.13 -2.25
CA LEU A 76 5.15 12.74 -0.99
C LEU A 76 6.67 12.60 -0.81
N SER A 77 7.24 11.44 -1.15
CA SER A 77 8.69 11.21 -1.14
C SER A 77 9.42 12.14 -2.13
N ASN A 78 8.85 12.34 -3.32
CA ASN A 78 9.38 13.28 -4.30
C ASN A 78 9.36 14.73 -3.77
N TRP A 79 8.23 15.20 -3.27
CA TRP A 79 8.09 16.56 -2.71
C TRP A 79 9.00 16.79 -1.51
N HIS A 80 9.17 15.78 -0.65
CA HIS A 80 10.11 15.83 0.47
C HIS A 80 11.56 16.08 0.01
N ASN A 81 11.98 15.41 -1.08
CA ASN A 81 13.30 15.62 -1.67
C ASN A 81 13.46 17.03 -2.27
N VAL A 82 12.44 17.52 -2.97
CA VAL A 82 12.43 18.87 -3.55
C VAL A 82 12.53 19.94 -2.44
N LEU A 83 11.68 19.85 -1.43
CA LEU A 83 11.67 20.81 -0.31
C LEU A 83 12.98 20.78 0.48
N ARG A 84 13.56 19.60 0.71
CA ARG A 84 14.88 19.48 1.34
C ARG A 84 15.98 20.13 0.50
N ALA A 85 15.99 19.91 -0.81
CA ALA A 85 16.97 20.52 -1.71
C ALA A 85 16.88 22.06 -1.68
N ILE A 86 15.65 22.60 -1.70
CA ILE A 86 15.41 24.04 -1.58
C ILE A 86 15.89 24.55 -0.22
N ALA A 87 15.58 23.86 0.89
CA ALA A 87 16.02 24.27 2.21
C ALA A 87 17.56 24.28 2.35
N MET A 88 18.24 23.28 1.81
CA MET A 88 19.72 23.22 1.78
C MET A 88 20.34 24.31 0.89
N ALA A 89 19.67 24.71 -0.18
CA ALA A 89 20.11 25.82 -1.02
C ALA A 89 19.84 27.19 -0.36
N SER A 90 18.65 27.37 0.22
CA SER A 90 18.21 28.63 0.83
C SER A 90 18.99 28.98 2.10
N SER A 91 19.39 27.98 2.89
CA SER A 91 20.22 28.18 4.10
C SER A 91 21.69 28.55 3.80
N LYS A 92 22.11 28.50 2.54
CA LYS A 92 23.49 28.76 2.10
C LYS A 92 23.65 30.04 1.30
N ILE A 93 22.64 30.91 1.27
CA ILE A 93 22.78 32.28 0.76
C ILE A 93 23.72 33.01 1.76
N PRO A 94 24.97 33.34 1.37
CA PRO A 94 25.84 34.11 2.25
C PRO A 94 25.17 35.46 2.50
N GLN A 95 24.97 35.82 3.77
CA GLN A 95 24.62 37.20 4.07
C GLN A 95 25.76 38.09 3.56
N PRO A 96 25.46 39.23 2.90
CA PRO A 96 26.49 40.18 2.52
C PRO A 96 27.36 40.45 3.75
N LYS A 97 28.69 40.28 3.63
CA LYS A 97 29.59 40.79 4.66
C LYS A 97 29.30 42.27 4.76
N GLU A 98 28.72 42.71 5.86
CA GLU A 98 28.75 44.12 6.23
C GLU A 98 30.22 44.52 6.21
N GLU A 99 30.56 45.43 5.30
CA GLU A 99 31.87 46.06 5.19
C GLU A 99 32.06 46.94 6.43
N ALA A 100 32.33 46.30 7.57
CA ALA A 100 32.73 46.97 8.79
C ALA A 100 34.26 46.93 8.85
N GLU A 101 34.85 48.07 8.46
CA GLU A 101 36.12 48.61 8.94
C GLU A 101 37.40 47.80 8.67
N GLU A 102 37.99 47.98 7.49
CA GLU A 102 39.43 47.76 7.29
C GLU A 102 40.07 48.91 6.50
N ASP A 103 40.18 50.08 7.14
CA ASP A 103 41.10 51.15 6.70
C ASP A 103 42.13 51.40 7.81
N ASN A 104 42.97 50.39 8.07
CA ASN A 104 44.07 50.47 9.03
C ASN A 104 45.38 49.97 8.39
N PRO A 105 46.17 50.86 7.76
CA PRO A 105 47.33 50.49 6.94
C PRO A 105 48.55 49.96 7.73
N PHE A 106 48.41 49.72 9.04
CA PHE A 106 49.52 49.30 9.91
C PHE A 106 49.31 47.98 10.65
N ALA A 107 48.25 47.22 10.36
CA ALA A 107 48.11 45.87 10.93
C ALA A 107 49.07 44.88 10.23
N PRO A 108 49.85 44.07 10.96
CA PRO A 108 50.74 43.09 10.36
C PRO A 108 49.91 41.98 9.69
N LYS A 109 49.96 41.92 8.36
CA LYS A 109 49.34 40.83 7.59
C LYS A 109 49.97 39.50 8.00
N PRO A 110 49.22 38.48 8.44
CA PRO A 110 49.77 37.14 8.58
C PRO A 110 50.22 36.65 7.20
N LYS A 111 51.50 36.27 7.09
CA LYS A 111 52.06 35.64 5.89
C LYS A 111 51.35 34.31 5.67
N GLN A 112 50.36 34.28 4.79
CA GLN A 112 49.93 33.03 4.16
C GLN A 112 50.89 32.76 3.00
N GLU A 113 51.87 31.90 3.27
CA GLU A 113 52.65 31.24 2.24
C GLU A 113 51.68 30.49 1.34
N LYS A 114 51.47 30.99 0.12
CA LYS A 114 50.81 30.25 -0.95
C LYS A 114 51.73 29.10 -1.36
N GLN A 115 51.57 27.95 -0.72
CA GLN A 115 51.83 26.68 -1.37
C GLN A 115 50.62 26.39 -2.27
N GLU A 116 50.73 26.73 -3.54
CA GLU A 116 49.78 26.32 -4.57
C GLU A 116 49.99 24.83 -4.85
N GLU A 117 49.53 23.96 -3.94
CA GLU A 117 49.09 22.63 -4.34
C GLU A 117 47.82 22.82 -5.18
N HIS A 118 47.99 22.83 -6.50
CA HIS A 118 46.88 22.80 -7.44
C HIS A 118 46.22 21.42 -7.36
N ASP A 119 45.30 21.28 -6.40
CA ASP A 119 44.38 20.14 -6.24
C ASP A 119 43.46 19.95 -7.46
N GLY A 120 43.42 20.90 -8.39
CA GLY A 120 42.60 20.86 -9.60
C GLY A 120 41.12 21.14 -9.35
N LEU A 121 40.74 21.59 -8.15
CA LEU A 121 39.36 21.93 -7.84
C LEU A 121 39.03 23.36 -8.29
N ARG A 122 37.91 23.49 -9.02
CA ARG A 122 37.40 24.79 -9.48
C ARG A 122 36.96 25.63 -8.28
N ARG A 123 37.45 26.86 -8.18
CA ARG A 123 37.04 27.86 -7.17
C ARG A 123 36.36 29.05 -7.84
N ASP A 124 35.42 29.69 -7.16
CA ASP A 124 34.76 30.92 -7.63
C ASP A 124 35.65 32.15 -7.43
N GLU A 125 35.16 33.33 -7.85
CA GLU A 125 35.85 34.62 -7.72
C GLU A 125 36.18 35.01 -6.28
N ASN A 126 35.48 34.41 -5.30
CA ASN A 126 35.70 34.59 -3.87
C ASN A 126 36.62 33.52 -3.26
N GLY A 127 37.20 32.64 -4.08
CA GLY A 127 38.08 31.55 -3.66
C GLY A 127 37.36 30.34 -3.06
N VAL A 128 36.03 30.28 -3.12
CA VAL A 128 35.21 29.19 -2.59
C VAL A 128 35.19 28.03 -3.60
N LEU A 129 35.42 26.80 -3.12
CA LEU A 129 35.35 25.60 -3.94
C LEU A 129 33.96 25.43 -4.55
N MET A 130 33.89 25.34 -5.87
CA MET A 130 32.64 25.11 -6.58
C MET A 130 32.14 23.68 -6.30
N PRO A 131 30.84 23.51 -6.02
CA PRO A 131 30.27 22.19 -5.85
C PRO A 131 30.32 21.39 -7.16
N GLN A 132 30.49 20.08 -7.04
CA GLN A 132 30.49 19.17 -8.18
C GLN A 132 29.07 18.98 -8.74
N THR A 133 28.93 18.89 -10.06
CA THR A 133 27.62 18.88 -10.77
C THR A 133 27.02 17.48 -10.97
N LEU A 134 27.53 16.47 -10.26
CA LEU A 134 27.07 15.08 -10.39
C LEU A 134 25.63 14.95 -9.86
N VAL A 135 24.73 14.49 -10.73
CA VAL A 135 23.32 14.24 -10.41
C VAL A 135 22.90 12.85 -10.88
N ARG A 136 21.94 12.23 -10.19
CA ARG A 136 21.37 10.93 -10.57
C ARG A 136 20.19 11.15 -11.51
N ILE A 137 20.30 10.68 -12.75
CA ILE A 137 19.21 10.65 -13.73
C ILE A 137 18.85 9.18 -13.97
N PRO A 138 17.64 8.73 -13.60
CA PRO A 138 17.19 7.37 -13.89
C PRO A 138 17.13 7.16 -15.40
N VAL A 139 17.67 6.02 -15.87
CA VAL A 139 17.46 5.56 -17.25
C VAL A 139 16.20 4.69 -17.29
N LEU A 140 15.26 5.01 -18.18
CA LEU A 140 14.12 4.14 -18.41
C LEU A 140 14.59 2.87 -19.14
N PRO A 141 14.10 1.67 -18.77
CA PRO A 141 14.42 0.46 -19.51
C PRO A 141 13.98 0.61 -20.97
N GLN A 142 14.93 0.42 -21.91
CA GLN A 142 14.62 0.35 -23.34
C GLN A 142 13.74 -0.89 -23.56
N LYS A 143 12.59 -0.68 -24.20
CA LYS A 143 11.58 -1.71 -24.48
C LYS A 143 12.10 -2.77 -25.45
#